data_AF-A0A6I9NW86-F1
#
_entry.id   AF-A0A6I9NW86-F1
#
_cell.length_a   1.000
_cell.length_b   1.000
_cell.length_c   1.000
_cell.angle_alpha   90.00
_cell.angle_beta   90.00
_cell.angle_gamma   90.00
#
_symmetry.space_group_name_H-M   'P 1'
#
loop_
_entity.id
_entity.type
_entity.pdbx_description
1 polymer ?
#
loop_
_entity_poly.entity_id
_entity_poly.type
_entity_poly.pdbx_seq_one_letter_code
_entity_poly.pdbx_strand_id
1 'polypeptide(L)'
;MIPLGSEALSSCKQQDVQPFLQALRYTMFQRQLLQKLKGHSPSTDSHLMELSLTAVKFARKKGNIALASRLLSQCGNRTQEEGGQQEGLSQAFRHLSLEGTVGERWGAELQIEKAKVLRNAGQSMAAMEMLSRAALSYCHVGKNEGAACRSLLTLCKWLLADWKDMTPQLKQVVKRSGAVNSSSAVGSMSPLSRNIGALLELPLEDQGIPHIITETSVSVGVGEPDFVLGQLYQLSTSLAPEMAKSWAALASWAYRWGRKVVDNASQGEGLPLLPGEKKEIEELLPATTSEEDKEIIFSILGQAMCRPTGIQ
;
A
#
# COMPACT_ATOMS: atom_id res chain seq x y z
N MET A 1 11.24 -34.24 3.90
CA MET A 1 10.34 -33.06 4.01
C MET A 1 9.00 -33.44 3.43
N ILE A 2 7.90 -32.93 3.99
CA ILE A 2 6.54 -33.23 3.49
C ILE A 2 6.32 -32.41 2.22
N PRO A 3 5.82 -32.97 1.11
CA PRO A 3 5.63 -32.26 -0.16
C PRO A 3 4.37 -31.38 -0.15
N LEU A 4 4.24 -30.53 0.87
CA LEU A 4 3.21 -29.50 0.97
C LEU A 4 3.91 -28.14 1.04
N GLY A 5 3.47 -27.19 0.22
CA GLY A 5 4.10 -25.89 0.10
C GLY A 5 3.15 -24.82 -0.42
N SER A 6 3.72 -23.67 -0.74
CA SER A 6 2.98 -22.48 -1.17
C SER A 6 2.16 -22.67 -2.45
N GLU A 7 2.54 -23.60 -3.34
CA GLU A 7 1.81 -23.95 -4.56
C GLU A 7 0.36 -24.41 -4.29
N ALA A 8 0.13 -25.04 -3.14
CA ALA A 8 -1.22 -25.48 -2.76
C ALA A 8 -2.21 -24.31 -2.60
N LEU A 9 -1.73 -23.07 -2.38
CA LEU A 9 -2.58 -21.88 -2.28
C LEU A 9 -3.26 -21.50 -3.61
N SER A 10 -2.67 -21.88 -4.74
CA SER A 10 -3.24 -21.63 -6.07
C SER A 10 -4.09 -22.81 -6.54
N SER A 11 -3.62 -24.04 -6.34
CA SER A 11 -4.23 -25.28 -6.88
C SER A 11 -5.29 -25.92 -5.97
N CYS A 12 -5.20 -25.76 -4.64
CA CYS A 12 -5.99 -26.53 -3.68
C CYS A 12 -6.97 -25.67 -2.85
N LYS A 13 -7.48 -24.57 -3.39
CA LYS A 13 -8.32 -23.58 -2.64
C LYS A 13 -9.61 -24.17 -2.04
N GLN A 14 -10.11 -25.27 -2.59
CA GLN A 14 -11.34 -25.92 -2.12
C GLN A 14 -11.14 -26.66 -0.80
N GLN A 15 -9.92 -27.16 -0.55
CA GLN A 15 -9.58 -27.93 0.65
C GLN A 15 -9.66 -27.08 1.92
N ASP A 16 -9.84 -27.76 3.05
CA ASP A 16 -9.78 -27.15 4.37
C ASP A 16 -8.32 -27.04 4.88
N VAL A 17 -8.16 -26.57 6.12
CA VAL A 17 -6.84 -26.38 6.73
C VAL A 17 -6.27 -27.67 7.35
N GLN A 18 -7.05 -28.74 7.47
CA GLN A 18 -6.67 -29.94 8.24
C GLN A 18 -5.40 -30.63 7.71
N PRO A 19 -5.21 -30.82 6.38
CA PRO A 19 -3.99 -31.42 5.85
C PRO A 19 -2.73 -30.67 6.28
N PHE A 20 -2.80 -29.33 6.34
CA PHE A 20 -1.69 -28.50 6.78
C PHE A 20 -1.43 -28.62 8.28
N LEU A 21 -2.47 -28.77 9.11
CA LEU A 21 -2.30 -28.99 10.55
C LEU A 21 -1.63 -30.33 10.86
N GLN A 22 -1.97 -31.38 10.10
CA GLN A 22 -1.32 -32.68 10.21
C GLN A 22 0.15 -32.58 9.80
N ALA A 23 0.43 -31.94 8.66
CA ALA A 23 1.79 -31.72 8.19
C ALA A 23 2.63 -30.93 9.21
N LEU A 24 2.07 -29.86 9.77
CA LEU A 24 2.72 -29.05 10.80
C LEU A 24 3.10 -29.88 12.04
N ARG A 25 2.19 -30.74 12.51
CA ARG A 25 2.44 -31.59 13.69
C ARG A 25 3.68 -32.47 13.49
N TYR A 26 3.78 -33.14 12.35
CA TYR A 26 4.92 -34.00 12.06
C TYR A 26 6.20 -33.22 11.77
N THR A 27 6.13 -32.07 11.09
CA THR A 27 7.29 -31.21 10.85
C THR A 27 7.83 -30.59 12.15
N MET A 28 6.96 -30.19 13.08
CA MET A 28 7.36 -29.73 14.41
C MET A 28 8.07 -30.82 15.21
N PHE A 29 7.55 -32.05 15.17
CA PHE A 29 8.20 -33.20 15.79
C PHE A 29 9.58 -33.46 15.19
N GLN A 30 9.71 -33.43 13.86
CA GLN A 30 10.99 -33.58 13.17
C GLN A 30 12.00 -32.50 13.59
N ARG A 31 11.56 -31.24 13.69
CA ARG A 31 12.39 -30.13 14.18
C ARG A 31 12.91 -30.38 15.60
N GLN A 32 12.03 -30.76 16.53
CA GLN A 32 12.41 -31.04 17.92
C GLN A 32 13.39 -32.22 18.02
N LEU A 33 13.18 -33.27 17.23
CA LEU A 33 14.09 -34.41 17.17
C LEU A 33 15.45 -34.03 16.60
N LEU A 34 15.48 -33.25 15.51
CA LEU A 34 16.72 -32.77 14.90
C LEU A 34 17.53 -31.87 15.83
N GLN A 35 16.85 -30.98 16.57
CA GLN A 35 17.49 -30.16 17.59
C GLN A 35 18.22 -31.01 18.65
N LYS A 36 17.65 -32.16 19.04
CA LYS A 36 18.27 -33.08 19.99
C LYS A 36 19.42 -33.91 19.39
N LEU A 37 19.36 -34.24 18.10
CA LEU A 37 20.31 -35.16 17.46
C LEU A 37 21.50 -34.49 16.77
N LYS A 38 21.25 -33.38 16.04
CA LYS A 38 22.20 -32.77 15.09
C LYS A 38 22.29 -31.25 15.21
N GLY A 39 21.56 -30.63 16.15
CA GLY A 39 21.49 -29.17 16.28
C GLY A 39 20.48 -28.51 15.34
N HIS A 40 20.60 -27.19 15.16
CA HIS A 40 19.66 -26.37 14.40
C HIS A 40 19.79 -26.59 12.88
N SER A 41 18.67 -26.68 12.16
CA SER A 41 18.66 -26.93 10.70
C SER A 41 17.85 -25.86 9.97
N PRO A 42 18.51 -24.87 9.32
CA PRO A 42 17.82 -23.74 8.70
C PRO A 42 16.86 -24.15 7.58
N SER A 43 17.13 -25.27 6.91
CA SER A 43 16.23 -25.85 5.90
C SER A 43 14.91 -26.33 6.51
N THR A 44 14.97 -26.95 7.69
CA THR A 44 13.78 -27.44 8.40
C THR A 44 12.97 -26.27 8.95
N ASP A 45 13.62 -25.24 9.50
CA ASP A 45 12.96 -24.04 10.01
C ASP A 45 12.29 -23.23 8.88
N SER A 46 12.94 -23.12 7.71
CA SER A 46 12.35 -22.47 6.53
C SER A 46 11.11 -23.19 6.00
N HIS A 47 11.14 -24.53 5.92
CA HIS A 47 9.98 -25.31 5.50
C HIS A 47 8.84 -25.27 6.52
N LEU A 48 9.17 -25.32 7.82
CA LEU A 48 8.16 -25.16 8.87
C LEU A 48 7.46 -23.78 8.75
N MET A 49 8.22 -22.73 8.46
CA MET A 49 7.67 -21.39 8.22
C MET A 49 6.75 -21.37 6.99
N GLU A 50 7.16 -21.97 5.88
CA GLU A 50 6.34 -22.07 4.67
C GLU A 50 5.00 -22.76 4.93
N LEU A 51 5.03 -23.92 5.61
CA LEU A 51 3.84 -24.66 6.00
C LEU A 51 2.94 -23.84 6.93
N SER A 52 3.55 -23.14 7.90
CA SER A 52 2.82 -22.36 8.90
C SER A 52 2.12 -21.18 8.25
N LEU A 53 2.82 -20.40 7.41
CA LEU A 53 2.22 -19.28 6.66
C LEU A 53 1.12 -19.76 5.71
N THR A 54 1.32 -20.93 5.08
CA THR A 54 0.30 -21.52 4.21
C THR A 54 -0.95 -21.90 4.99
N ALA A 55 -0.79 -22.57 6.14
CA ALA A 55 -1.90 -22.90 7.03
C ALA A 55 -2.64 -21.66 7.55
N VAL A 56 -1.92 -20.61 7.94
CA VAL A 56 -2.48 -19.30 8.34
C VAL A 56 -3.35 -18.72 7.22
N LYS A 57 -2.83 -18.71 5.97
CA LYS A 57 -3.56 -18.19 4.81
C LYS A 57 -4.84 -18.96 4.55
N PHE A 58 -4.82 -20.29 4.66
CA PHE A 58 -6.03 -21.12 4.52
C PHE A 58 -7.03 -20.85 5.64
N ALA A 59 -6.59 -20.86 6.90
CA ALA A 59 -7.44 -20.57 8.05
C ALA A 59 -8.12 -19.19 7.92
N ARG A 60 -7.33 -18.14 7.61
CA ARG A 60 -7.83 -16.77 7.42
C ARG A 60 -8.85 -16.68 6.28
N LYS A 61 -8.54 -17.27 5.11
CA LYS A 61 -9.44 -17.25 3.95
C LYS A 61 -10.77 -17.97 4.18
N LYS A 62 -10.80 -18.96 5.08
CA LYS A 62 -12.02 -19.65 5.50
C LYS A 62 -12.71 -18.98 6.70
N GLY A 63 -12.23 -17.81 7.14
CA GLY A 63 -12.81 -17.06 8.27
C GLY A 63 -12.43 -17.57 9.66
N ASN A 64 -11.56 -18.58 9.78
CA ASN A 64 -11.10 -19.09 11.06
C ASN A 64 -9.96 -18.22 11.61
N ILE A 65 -10.32 -17.04 12.11
CA ILE A 65 -9.36 -16.01 12.54
C ILE A 65 -8.64 -16.44 13.83
N ALA A 66 -9.34 -17.11 14.75
CA ALA A 66 -8.75 -17.62 15.98
C ALA A 66 -7.59 -18.61 15.69
N LEU A 67 -7.80 -19.55 14.75
CA LEU A 67 -6.75 -20.47 14.32
C LEU A 67 -5.60 -19.73 13.63
N ALA A 68 -5.92 -18.78 12.73
CA ALA A 68 -4.90 -18.00 12.02
C ALA A 68 -4.01 -17.21 12.99
N SER A 69 -4.61 -16.54 13.98
CA SER A 69 -3.88 -15.80 15.01
C SER A 69 -3.01 -16.71 15.88
N ARG A 70 -3.53 -17.88 16.27
CA ARG A 70 -2.78 -18.87 17.03
C ARG A 70 -1.57 -19.38 16.25
N LEU A 71 -1.76 -19.75 14.97
CA LEU A 71 -0.66 -20.21 14.12
C LEU A 71 0.39 -19.12 13.88
N LEU A 72 -0.01 -17.85 13.70
CA LEU A 72 0.93 -16.73 13.59
C LEU A 72 1.78 -16.54 14.86
N SER A 73 1.18 -16.68 16.04
CA SER A 73 1.90 -16.57 17.31
C SER A 73 2.97 -17.67 17.49
N GLN A 74 2.81 -18.80 16.79
CA GLN A 74 3.76 -19.91 16.80
C GLN A 74 4.89 -19.75 15.78
N CYS A 75 4.79 -18.80 14.85
CA CYS A 75 5.79 -18.56 13.81
C CYS A 75 7.00 -17.76 14.32
N GLY A 76 6.85 -16.92 15.34
CA GLY A 76 7.93 -16.08 15.88
C GLY A 76 8.75 -16.77 16.98
N ASN A 77 9.98 -16.29 17.21
CA ASN A 77 10.71 -16.62 18.43
C ASN A 77 9.99 -15.93 19.60
N ARG A 78 9.62 -16.68 20.64
CA ARG A 78 9.13 -16.10 21.91
C ARG A 78 10.30 -15.43 22.60
N THR A 79 10.58 -14.18 22.27
CA THR A 79 11.46 -13.35 23.08
C THR A 79 10.59 -12.74 24.19
N GLN A 80 10.81 -13.27 25.40
CA GLN A 80 10.40 -12.79 26.74
C GLN A 80 9.04 -13.16 27.36
N GLU A 81 9.23 -13.70 28.58
CA GLU A 81 8.55 -13.46 29.85
C GLU A 81 7.02 -13.59 29.93
N GLU A 82 6.62 -14.53 30.79
CA GLU A 82 5.27 -14.74 31.30
C GLU A 82 4.84 -13.52 32.15
N GLY A 83 4.50 -12.42 31.49
CA GLY A 83 3.75 -11.31 32.07
C GLY A 83 2.28 -11.43 31.70
N GLY A 84 1.46 -11.98 32.59
CA GLY A 84 0.03 -12.15 32.40
C GLY A 84 -0.72 -10.82 32.29
N GLN A 85 -0.89 -10.31 31.07
CA GLN A 85 -1.95 -9.39 30.71
C GLN A 85 -2.39 -9.70 29.28
N GLN A 86 -3.70 -9.67 29.05
CA GLN A 86 -4.33 -10.01 27.78
C GLN A 86 -4.04 -8.91 26.76
N GLU A 87 -2.81 -8.86 26.25
CA GLU A 87 -2.38 -7.91 25.22
C GLU A 87 -3.26 -8.09 23.97
N GLY A 88 -3.76 -6.99 23.43
CA GLY A 88 -4.57 -7.00 22.22
C GLY A 88 -3.81 -7.64 21.04
N LEU A 89 -4.52 -8.28 20.11
CA LEU A 89 -3.94 -8.96 18.94
C LEU A 89 -2.93 -8.09 18.16
N SER A 90 -3.19 -6.78 18.06
CA SER A 90 -2.30 -5.80 17.44
C SER A 90 -0.95 -5.67 18.15
N GLN A 91 -0.93 -5.70 19.48
CA GLN A 91 0.30 -5.61 20.28
C GLN A 91 1.09 -6.92 20.17
N ALA A 92 0.43 -8.06 20.34
CA ALA A 92 1.05 -9.37 20.15
C ALA A 92 1.73 -9.49 18.77
N PHE A 93 1.09 -9.02 17.70
CA PHE A 93 1.67 -9.08 16.36
C PHE A 93 2.81 -8.10 16.10
N ARG A 94 2.84 -6.95 16.80
CA ARG A 94 3.95 -5.98 16.74
C ARG A 94 5.24 -6.56 17.31
N HIS A 95 5.15 -7.36 18.37
CA HIS A 95 6.32 -7.97 19.02
C HIS A 95 6.85 -9.23 18.31
N LEU A 96 6.02 -9.89 17.49
CA LEU A 96 6.47 -11.04 16.71
C LEU A 96 7.49 -10.58 15.64
N SER A 97 8.72 -11.07 15.70
CA SER A 97 9.71 -10.90 14.63
C SER A 97 10.36 -12.24 14.28
N LEU A 98 10.94 -12.30 13.09
CA LEU A 98 11.78 -13.42 12.65
C LEU A 98 13.21 -12.92 12.55
N GLU A 99 14.14 -13.74 13.03
CA GLU A 99 15.57 -13.46 13.00
C GLU A 99 16.29 -14.43 12.04
N GLY A 100 17.48 -14.02 11.58
CA GLY A 100 18.33 -14.84 10.70
C GLY A 100 17.75 -15.06 9.30
N THR A 101 18.21 -16.13 8.64
CA THR A 101 17.91 -16.46 7.23
C THR A 101 16.43 -16.73 6.96
N VAL A 102 15.70 -17.23 7.97
CA VAL A 102 14.24 -17.42 7.90
C VAL A 102 13.52 -16.07 7.88
N GLY A 103 14.02 -15.10 8.66
CA GLY A 103 13.50 -13.73 8.66
C GLY A 103 13.75 -12.99 7.35
N GLU A 104 14.91 -13.18 6.73
CA GLU A 104 15.21 -12.60 5.42
C GLU A 104 14.25 -13.11 4.34
N ARG A 105 13.98 -14.42 4.31
CA ARG A 105 13.13 -15.04 3.28
C ARG A 105 11.64 -14.83 3.50
N TRP A 106 11.17 -14.98 4.74
CA TRP A 106 9.74 -15.04 5.06
C TRP A 106 9.22 -13.84 5.85
N GLY A 107 10.11 -12.95 6.31
CA GLY A 107 9.74 -11.80 7.14
C GLY A 107 8.73 -10.89 6.46
N ALA A 108 8.93 -10.59 5.17
CA ALA A 108 8.01 -9.74 4.43
C ALA A 108 6.60 -10.37 4.30
N GLU A 109 6.54 -11.65 3.94
CA GLU A 109 5.27 -12.37 3.79
C GLU A 109 4.54 -12.54 5.14
N LEU A 110 5.28 -12.75 6.23
CA LEU A 110 4.73 -12.82 7.58
C LEU A 110 4.05 -11.50 7.98
N GLN A 111 4.71 -10.35 7.78
CA GLN A 111 4.16 -9.05 8.15
C GLN A 111 2.88 -8.73 7.36
N ILE A 112 2.87 -9.02 6.06
CA ILE A 112 1.67 -8.87 5.22
C ILE A 112 0.53 -9.74 5.73
N GLU A 113 0.78 -11.00 6.08
CA GLU A 113 -0.29 -11.87 6.60
C GLU A 113 -0.77 -11.49 8.00
N LYS A 114 0.09 -10.97 8.89
CA LYS A 114 -0.35 -10.39 10.18
C LYS A 114 -1.34 -9.25 9.97
N ALA A 115 -1.02 -8.30 9.09
CA ALA A 115 -1.91 -7.19 8.77
C ALA A 115 -3.26 -7.71 8.23
N LYS A 116 -3.24 -8.71 7.34
CA LYS A 116 -4.48 -9.32 6.82
C LYS A 116 -5.29 -10.02 7.91
N VAL A 117 -4.65 -10.72 8.86
CA VAL A 117 -5.36 -11.34 10.00
C VAL A 117 -5.98 -10.26 10.89
N LEU A 118 -5.27 -9.17 11.20
CA LEU A 118 -5.82 -8.05 11.98
C LEU A 118 -7.05 -7.44 11.31
N ARG A 119 -7.00 -7.22 9.99
CA ARG A 119 -8.15 -6.68 9.26
C ARG A 119 -9.33 -7.65 9.29
N ASN A 120 -9.10 -8.93 9.06
CA ASN A 120 -10.14 -9.95 9.17
C ASN A 120 -10.68 -10.11 10.61
N ALA A 121 -9.92 -9.70 11.64
CA ALA A 121 -10.35 -9.63 13.03
C ALA A 121 -11.13 -8.34 13.37
N GLY A 122 -11.39 -7.47 12.40
CA GLY A 122 -12.12 -6.20 12.59
C GLY A 122 -11.23 -5.01 12.96
N GLN A 123 -9.91 -5.19 13.07
CA GLN A 123 -8.97 -4.11 13.43
C GLN A 123 -8.42 -3.42 12.16
N SER A 124 -9.30 -2.84 11.34
CA SER A 124 -8.94 -2.27 10.03
C SER A 124 -7.87 -1.17 10.10
N MET A 125 -7.99 -0.24 11.07
CA MET A 125 -7.03 0.86 11.23
C MET A 125 -5.63 0.33 11.59
N ALA A 126 -5.54 -0.52 12.62
CA ALA A 126 -4.27 -1.12 13.04
C ALA A 126 -3.62 -1.96 11.92
N ALA A 127 -4.43 -2.63 11.09
CA ALA A 127 -3.94 -3.35 9.93
C ALA A 127 -3.34 -2.43 8.86
N MET A 128 -4.00 -1.30 8.54
CA MET A 128 -3.49 -0.30 7.59
C MET A 128 -2.22 0.38 8.10
N GLU A 129 -2.15 0.72 9.39
CA GLU A 129 -0.94 1.26 10.03
C GLU A 129 0.22 0.27 9.96
N MET A 130 -0.02 -1.01 10.28
CA MET A 130 1.00 -2.06 10.21
C MET A 130 1.50 -2.25 8.78
N LEU A 131 0.58 -2.29 7.81
CA LEU A 131 0.92 -2.53 6.41
C LEU A 131 1.66 -1.35 5.77
N SER A 132 1.25 -0.12 6.07
CA SER A 132 1.94 1.10 5.60
C SER A 132 3.35 1.23 6.18
N ARG A 133 3.53 0.91 7.47
CA ARG A 133 4.86 0.86 8.11
C ARG A 133 5.74 -0.23 7.51
N ALA A 134 5.18 -1.41 7.24
CA ALA A 134 5.91 -2.50 6.60
C ALA A 134 6.35 -2.12 5.18
N ALA A 135 5.47 -1.51 4.39
CA ALA A 135 5.79 -1.02 3.05
C ALA A 135 6.97 -0.03 3.06
N LEU A 136 6.95 0.97 3.96
CA LEU A 136 8.06 1.92 4.13
C LEU A 136 9.39 1.21 4.41
N SER A 137 9.37 0.23 5.31
CA SER A 137 10.57 -0.54 5.65
C SER A 137 11.11 -1.32 4.44
N TYR A 138 10.26 -1.83 3.57
CA TYR A 138 10.69 -2.56 2.37
C TYR A 138 11.26 -1.61 1.31
N CYS A 139 10.70 -0.40 1.17
CA CYS A 139 11.22 0.61 0.26
C CYS A 139 12.62 1.08 0.69
N HIS A 140 12.84 1.40 1.97
CA HIS A 140 14.13 1.94 2.43
C HIS A 140 15.28 0.93 2.41
N VAL A 141 14.99 -0.35 2.63
CA VAL A 141 16.02 -1.39 2.70
C VAL A 141 16.45 -1.84 1.30
N GLY A 142 15.72 -1.47 0.23
CA GLY A 142 15.99 -1.91 -1.14
C GLY A 142 15.91 -3.44 -1.31
N LYS A 143 15.38 -4.14 -0.31
CA LYS A 143 15.20 -5.59 -0.28
C LYS A 143 13.72 -5.86 -0.10
N ASN A 144 13.14 -6.61 -1.04
CA ASN A 144 11.72 -6.98 -1.11
C ASN A 144 10.78 -5.93 -1.72
N GLU A 145 11.18 -5.28 -2.81
CA GLU A 145 10.33 -4.31 -3.52
C GLU A 145 9.01 -4.94 -4.01
N GLY A 146 9.04 -6.21 -4.46
CA GLY A 146 7.81 -6.96 -4.76
C GLY A 146 6.88 -7.16 -3.54
N ALA A 147 7.40 -7.17 -2.31
CA ALA A 147 6.58 -7.16 -1.10
C ALA A 147 6.06 -5.75 -0.78
N ALA A 148 6.86 -4.71 -1.01
CA ALA A 148 6.42 -3.32 -0.93
C ALA A 148 5.24 -3.06 -1.87
N CYS A 149 5.38 -3.42 -3.15
CA CYS A 149 4.33 -3.33 -4.17
C CYS A 149 3.04 -4.06 -3.75
N ARG A 150 3.14 -5.34 -3.32
CA ARG A 150 1.96 -6.09 -2.82
C ARG A 150 1.31 -5.45 -1.60
N SER A 151 2.10 -4.83 -0.73
CA SER A 151 1.62 -4.12 0.45
C SER A 151 0.87 -2.84 0.05
N LEU A 152 1.43 -2.05 -0.87
CA LEU A 152 0.79 -0.83 -1.40
C LEU A 152 -0.53 -1.13 -2.10
N LEU A 153 -0.57 -2.14 -2.98
CA LEU A 153 -1.81 -2.53 -3.67
C LEU A 153 -2.88 -3.01 -2.68
N THR A 154 -2.47 -3.74 -1.65
CA THR A 154 -3.39 -4.18 -0.58
C THR A 154 -3.88 -2.98 0.24
N LEU A 155 -3.00 -2.04 0.57
CA LEU A 155 -3.36 -0.81 1.28
C LEU A 155 -4.33 0.04 0.46
N CYS A 156 -4.09 0.26 -0.84
CA CYS A 156 -5.00 1.01 -1.70
C CYS A 156 -6.39 0.35 -1.78
N LYS A 157 -6.44 -0.98 -1.90
CA LYS A 157 -7.71 -1.73 -1.85
C LYS A 157 -8.46 -1.49 -0.54
N TRP A 158 -7.74 -1.41 0.57
CA TRP A 158 -8.27 -1.21 1.90
C TRP A 158 -8.78 0.22 2.12
N LEU A 159 -8.03 1.22 1.67
CA LEU A 159 -8.43 2.62 1.66
C LEU A 159 -9.71 2.85 0.83
N LEU A 160 -9.82 2.18 -0.32
CA LEU A 160 -11.02 2.24 -1.16
C LEU A 160 -12.24 1.56 -0.51
N ALA A 161 -12.04 0.47 0.22
CA ALA A 161 -13.12 -0.22 0.93
C ALA A 161 -13.68 0.64 2.08
N ASP A 162 -12.80 1.39 2.76
CA ASP A 162 -13.13 2.23 3.92
C ASP A 162 -13.16 3.73 3.52
N TRP A 163 -13.51 4.05 2.27
CA TRP A 163 -13.29 5.36 1.64
C TRP A 163 -13.84 6.56 2.42
N LYS A 164 -15.08 6.44 2.93
CA LYS A 164 -15.76 7.52 3.67
C LYS A 164 -14.96 7.92 4.92
N ASP A 165 -14.46 6.93 5.64
CA ASP A 165 -13.71 7.13 6.88
C ASP A 165 -12.27 7.58 6.61
N MET A 166 -11.69 7.15 5.48
CA MET A 166 -10.29 7.44 5.14
C MET A 166 -10.11 8.79 4.42
N THR A 167 -11.16 9.32 3.79
CA THR A 167 -11.10 10.58 3.05
C THR A 167 -10.49 11.75 3.85
N PRO A 168 -10.90 12.02 5.11
CA PRO A 168 -10.29 13.11 5.89
C PRO A 168 -8.79 12.93 6.14
N GLN A 169 -8.36 11.68 6.39
CA GLN A 169 -6.95 11.35 6.62
C GLN A 169 -6.11 11.55 5.37
N LEU A 170 -6.63 11.19 4.19
CA LEU A 170 -5.93 11.36 2.91
C LEU A 170 -5.84 12.84 2.50
N LYS A 171 -6.89 13.63 2.74
CA LYS A 171 -6.83 15.10 2.53
C LYS A 171 -5.76 15.76 3.40
N GLN A 172 -5.60 15.30 4.64
CA GLN A 172 -4.56 15.81 5.54
C GLN A 172 -3.15 15.51 5.00
N VAL A 173 -2.95 14.40 4.29
CA VAL A 173 -1.66 14.07 3.63
C VAL A 173 -1.33 15.09 2.54
N VAL A 174 -2.28 15.39 1.65
CA VAL A 174 -2.07 16.33 0.52
C VAL A 174 -1.75 17.73 1.01
N LYS A 175 -2.47 18.22 2.02
CA LYS A 175 -2.25 19.55 2.62
C LYS A 175 -0.85 19.72 3.18
N ARG A 176 -0.25 18.64 3.71
CA ARG A 176 1.14 18.65 4.16
C ARG A 176 2.12 18.70 2.99
N SER A 177 1.91 17.89 1.96
CA SER A 177 2.80 17.85 0.79
C SER A 177 2.84 19.16 0.01
N GLY A 178 1.76 19.95 0.04
CA GLY A 178 1.71 21.29 -0.59
C GLY A 178 2.18 22.46 0.30
N ALA A 179 2.20 22.29 1.63
CA ALA A 179 2.61 23.33 2.57
C ALA A 179 4.11 23.21 2.90
N VAL A 180 4.94 23.93 2.16
CA VAL A 180 6.41 23.90 2.32
C VAL A 180 6.89 24.30 3.73
N ASN A 181 6.11 25.05 4.55
CA ASN A 181 6.64 25.60 5.81
C ASN A 181 5.61 25.70 6.96
N SER A 182 5.11 24.58 7.50
CA SER A 182 4.39 24.63 8.79
C SER A 182 4.75 23.46 9.70
N SER A 183 5.80 23.67 10.48
CA SER A 183 6.34 22.79 11.53
C SER A 183 5.39 22.57 12.73
N SER A 184 4.19 23.19 12.74
CA SER A 184 3.24 23.14 13.86
C SER A 184 2.21 21.99 13.77
N ALA A 185 2.12 21.25 12.66
CA ALA A 185 1.10 20.21 12.45
C ALA A 185 1.54 18.76 12.75
N VAL A 186 2.79 18.54 13.18
CA VAL A 186 3.37 17.19 13.37
C VAL A 186 2.67 16.39 14.50
N GLY A 187 2.08 17.09 15.47
CA GLY A 187 1.39 16.50 16.62
C GLY A 187 -0.03 15.98 16.35
N SER A 188 -0.64 16.28 15.19
CA SER A 188 -2.07 16.01 14.92
C SER A 188 -2.32 14.92 13.84
N MET A 189 -1.27 14.38 13.23
CA MET A 189 -1.44 13.35 12.20
C MET A 189 -1.56 11.95 12.79
N SER A 190 -2.55 11.20 12.31
CA SER A 190 -2.65 9.76 12.59
C SER A 190 -1.37 9.04 12.14
N PRO A 191 -0.99 7.92 12.78
CA PRO A 191 0.15 7.12 12.35
C PRO A 191 0.05 6.70 10.88
N LEU A 192 -1.16 6.36 10.42
CA LEU A 192 -1.42 6.01 9.02
C LEU A 192 -1.12 7.18 8.08
N SER A 193 -1.64 8.37 8.36
CA SER A 193 -1.40 9.57 7.55
C SER A 193 0.10 9.91 7.48
N ARG A 194 0.83 9.77 8.59
CA ARG A 194 2.28 9.98 8.62
C ARG A 194 3.00 8.98 7.72
N ASN A 195 2.63 7.70 7.80
CA ASN A 195 3.25 6.67 6.97
C ASN A 195 2.96 6.88 5.48
N ILE A 196 1.71 7.23 5.12
CA ILE A 196 1.35 7.53 3.73
C ILE A 196 2.13 8.73 3.22
N GLY A 197 2.21 9.83 3.99
CA GLY A 197 3.02 10.99 3.61
C GLY A 197 4.48 10.62 3.33
N ALA A 198 5.11 9.85 4.22
CA ALA A 198 6.47 9.38 4.03
C ALA A 198 6.63 8.47 2.79
N LEU A 199 5.61 7.69 2.42
CA LEU A 199 5.63 6.88 1.19
C LEU A 199 5.61 7.76 -0.06
N LEU A 200 4.83 8.86 -0.04
CA LEU A 200 4.74 9.79 -1.17
C LEU A 200 6.00 10.64 -1.34
N GLU A 201 6.78 10.83 -0.27
CA GLU A 201 8.07 11.53 -0.30
C GLU A 201 9.22 10.67 -0.86
N LEU A 202 8.99 9.38 -1.14
CA LEU A 202 10.02 8.50 -1.70
C LEU A 202 10.34 8.89 -3.15
N PRO A 203 11.63 8.87 -3.54
CA PRO A 203 12.01 9.15 -4.91
C PRO A 203 11.44 8.08 -5.84
N LEU A 204 10.83 8.53 -6.94
CA LEU A 204 10.42 7.66 -8.03
C LEU A 204 11.59 7.56 -9.01
N GLU A 205 11.94 6.35 -9.42
CA GLU A 205 12.84 6.18 -10.55
C GLU A 205 12.20 6.73 -11.82
N ASP A 206 13.01 7.36 -12.68
CA ASP A 206 12.55 7.89 -13.95
C ASP A 206 12.28 6.73 -14.91
N GLN A 207 11.00 6.34 -14.96
CA GLN A 207 10.49 5.26 -15.82
C GLN A 207 9.90 5.82 -17.13
N GLY A 208 10.17 7.09 -17.47
CA GLY A 208 9.62 7.75 -18.66
C GLY A 208 8.10 7.97 -18.61
N ILE A 209 7.51 7.90 -17.41
CA ILE A 209 6.07 8.10 -17.18
C ILE A 209 5.87 9.43 -16.49
N PRO A 210 4.93 10.27 -16.97
CA PRO A 210 4.62 11.53 -16.32
C PRO A 210 4.31 11.35 -14.84
N HIS A 211 4.97 12.13 -13.99
CA HIS A 211 4.69 12.14 -12.56
C HIS A 211 3.29 12.68 -12.27
N ILE A 212 2.55 11.99 -11.41
CA ILE A 212 1.26 12.47 -10.92
C ILE A 212 1.54 13.51 -9.85
N ILE A 213 1.52 14.79 -10.24
CA ILE A 213 1.70 15.94 -9.35
C ILE A 213 0.37 16.64 -9.09
N THR A 214 0.29 17.44 -8.03
CA THR A 214 -0.93 18.16 -7.64
C THR A 214 -1.41 19.09 -8.75
N GLU A 215 -0.48 19.74 -9.44
CA GLU A 215 -0.75 20.62 -10.56
C GLU A 215 -1.49 19.89 -11.69
N THR A 216 -0.96 18.78 -12.21
CA THR A 216 -1.57 18.07 -13.34
C THR A 216 -2.78 17.20 -12.99
N SER A 217 -3.22 17.20 -11.72
CA SER A 217 -4.33 16.34 -11.26
C SER A 217 -5.36 17.09 -10.43
N VAL A 218 -4.99 17.60 -9.26
CA VAL A 218 -5.91 18.27 -8.34
C VAL A 218 -6.44 19.57 -8.95
N SER A 219 -5.58 20.33 -9.63
CA SER A 219 -5.99 21.60 -10.26
C SER A 219 -6.99 21.39 -11.41
N VAL A 220 -6.96 20.23 -12.07
CA VAL A 220 -7.88 19.85 -13.16
C VAL A 220 -9.12 19.09 -12.66
N GLY A 221 -9.35 19.02 -11.34
CA GLY A 221 -10.59 18.50 -10.75
C GLY A 221 -10.53 17.07 -10.23
N VAL A 222 -9.33 16.46 -10.13
CA VAL A 222 -9.16 15.19 -9.38
C VAL A 222 -9.22 15.47 -7.88
N GLY A 223 -9.99 14.69 -7.14
CA GLY A 223 -10.08 14.86 -5.69
C GLY A 223 -8.74 14.59 -4.99
N GLU A 224 -8.38 15.41 -3.98
CA GLU A 224 -7.21 15.20 -3.11
C GLU A 224 -7.02 13.74 -2.63
N PRO A 225 -8.04 13.02 -2.11
CA PRO A 225 -7.83 11.64 -1.68
C PRO A 225 -7.57 10.67 -2.84
N ASP A 226 -8.13 10.93 -4.03
CA ASP A 226 -7.90 10.13 -5.24
C ASP A 226 -6.50 10.35 -5.80
N PHE A 227 -5.99 11.58 -5.71
CA PHE A 227 -4.61 11.92 -6.05
C PHE A 227 -3.61 11.10 -5.22
N VAL A 228 -3.85 10.95 -3.90
CA VAL A 228 -3.01 10.10 -3.04
C VAL A 228 -2.98 8.65 -3.54
N LEU A 229 -4.14 8.09 -3.94
CA LEU A 229 -4.18 6.73 -4.51
C LEU A 229 -3.40 6.65 -5.82
N GLY A 230 -3.51 7.65 -6.70
CA GLY A 230 -2.75 7.74 -7.94
C GLY A 230 -1.24 7.65 -7.70
N GLN A 231 -0.72 8.44 -6.76
CA GLN A 231 0.69 8.40 -6.41
C GLN A 231 1.11 7.07 -5.77
N LEU A 232 0.28 6.47 -4.91
CA LEU A 232 0.58 5.15 -4.35
C LEU A 232 0.61 4.05 -5.43
N TYR A 233 -0.23 4.15 -6.47
CA TYR A 233 -0.16 3.26 -7.63
C TYR A 233 1.13 3.51 -8.45
N GLN A 234 1.51 4.76 -8.68
CA GLN A 234 2.74 5.11 -9.38
C GLN A 234 4.00 4.62 -8.63
N LEU A 235 4.02 4.77 -7.31
CA LEU A 235 5.06 4.20 -6.46
C LEU A 235 5.08 2.67 -6.55
N SER A 236 3.92 2.02 -6.61
CA SER A 236 3.86 0.56 -6.74
C SER A 236 4.39 0.05 -8.08
N THR A 237 4.28 0.85 -9.15
CA THR A 237 4.85 0.52 -10.47
C THR A 237 6.35 0.76 -10.52
N SER A 238 6.88 1.79 -9.86
CA SER A 238 8.32 2.03 -9.81
C SER A 238 9.05 0.98 -8.97
N LEU A 239 8.44 0.53 -7.86
CA LEU A 239 9.03 -0.49 -6.99
C LEU A 239 9.05 -1.89 -7.63
N ALA A 240 8.08 -2.23 -8.47
CA ALA A 240 8.02 -3.56 -9.08
C ALA A 240 7.46 -3.48 -10.51
N PRO A 241 8.28 -3.05 -11.49
CA PRO A 241 7.86 -2.90 -12.88
C PRO A 241 7.42 -4.22 -13.53
N GLU A 242 7.90 -5.36 -13.05
CA GLU A 242 7.52 -6.69 -13.52
C GLU A 242 6.11 -7.12 -13.10
N MET A 243 5.53 -6.44 -12.10
CA MET A 243 4.24 -6.82 -11.51
C MET A 243 3.08 -6.24 -12.32
N ALA A 244 2.54 -6.97 -13.29
CA ALA A 244 1.41 -6.52 -14.13
C ALA A 244 0.21 -5.92 -13.38
N LYS A 245 -0.04 -6.32 -12.12
CA LYS A 245 -1.14 -5.78 -11.31
C LYS A 245 -0.95 -4.32 -10.89
N SER A 246 0.30 -3.85 -10.69
CA SER A 246 0.56 -2.44 -10.36
C SER A 246 0.21 -1.56 -11.56
N TRP A 247 0.68 -1.93 -12.75
CA TRP A 247 0.36 -1.27 -14.02
C TRP A 247 -1.13 -1.23 -14.31
N ALA A 248 -1.82 -2.36 -14.17
CA ALA A 248 -3.26 -2.42 -14.40
C ALA A 248 -4.03 -1.48 -13.46
N ALA A 249 -3.61 -1.37 -12.19
CA ALA A 249 -4.23 -0.47 -11.23
C ALA A 249 -3.98 1.01 -11.58
N LEU A 250 -2.74 1.37 -11.92
CA LEU A 250 -2.36 2.72 -12.33
C LEU A 250 -3.11 3.15 -13.60
N ALA A 251 -3.10 2.31 -14.65
CA ALA A 251 -3.78 2.58 -15.91
C ALA A 251 -5.29 2.73 -15.73
N SER A 252 -5.90 1.87 -14.91
CA SER A 252 -7.34 1.95 -14.61
C SER A 252 -7.69 3.26 -13.89
N TRP A 253 -6.85 3.69 -12.95
CA TRP A 253 -7.03 4.97 -12.26
C TRP A 253 -6.88 6.16 -13.21
N ALA A 254 -5.82 6.16 -14.02
CA ALA A 254 -5.50 7.24 -14.96
C ALA A 254 -6.58 7.38 -16.03
N TYR A 255 -7.03 6.28 -16.64
CA TYR A 255 -8.10 6.30 -17.64
C TYR A 255 -9.42 6.83 -17.06
N ARG A 256 -9.80 6.36 -15.87
CA ARG A 256 -11.04 6.78 -15.22
C ARG A 256 -11.06 8.28 -14.95
N TRP A 257 -9.97 8.81 -14.40
CA TRP A 257 -9.88 10.24 -14.05
C TRP A 257 -9.63 11.12 -15.28
N GLY A 258 -8.79 10.69 -16.23
CA GLY A 258 -8.59 11.39 -17.49
C GLY A 258 -9.90 11.56 -18.26
N ARG A 259 -10.70 10.50 -18.40
CA ARG A 259 -12.03 10.59 -19.00
C ARG A 259 -12.93 11.58 -18.25
N LYS A 260 -13.00 11.48 -16.92
CA LYS A 260 -13.87 12.33 -16.10
C LYS A 260 -13.49 13.81 -16.19
N VAL A 261 -12.20 14.13 -16.20
CA VAL A 261 -11.70 15.50 -16.34
C VAL A 261 -12.07 16.07 -17.71
N VAL A 262 -11.87 15.29 -18.78
CA VAL A 262 -12.25 15.71 -20.15
C VAL A 262 -13.77 15.89 -20.29
N ASP A 263 -14.55 14.94 -19.77
CA ASP A 263 -16.02 15.02 -19.80
C ASP A 263 -16.51 16.28 -19.04
N ASN A 264 -15.94 16.58 -17.86
CA ASN A 264 -16.26 17.79 -17.10
C ASN A 264 -15.89 19.08 -17.85
N ALA A 265 -14.71 19.13 -18.45
CA ALA A 265 -14.26 20.29 -19.23
C ALA A 265 -15.18 20.57 -20.43
N SER A 266 -15.71 19.51 -21.05
CA SER A 266 -16.64 19.62 -22.19
C SER A 266 -18.03 20.16 -21.81
N GLN A 267 -18.43 20.08 -20.54
CA GLN A 267 -19.77 20.50 -20.06
C GLN A 267 -19.89 22.00 -19.73
N GLY A 268 -18.85 22.81 -20.00
CA GLY A 268 -19.01 24.26 -20.14
C GLY A 268 -18.08 25.15 -19.33
N GLU A 269 -17.21 24.61 -18.49
CA GLU A 269 -16.26 25.42 -17.70
C GLU A 269 -14.86 25.51 -18.35
N GLY A 270 -14.60 24.78 -19.44
CA GLY A 270 -13.25 24.67 -19.98
C GLY A 270 -12.30 23.96 -19.00
N LEU A 271 -11.02 23.90 -19.32
CA LEU A 271 -9.99 23.45 -18.38
C LEU A 271 -9.33 24.70 -17.81
N PRO A 272 -9.33 24.89 -16.48
CA PRO A 272 -8.62 26.02 -15.90
C PRO A 272 -7.13 25.90 -16.25
N LEU A 273 -6.52 27.02 -16.65
CA LEU A 273 -5.07 27.08 -16.83
C LEU A 273 -4.37 26.65 -15.55
N LEU A 274 -3.37 25.79 -15.71
CA LEU A 274 -2.50 25.36 -14.62
C LEU A 274 -1.77 26.58 -14.03
N PRO A 275 -1.44 26.58 -12.72
CA PRO A 275 -0.66 27.66 -12.12
C PRO A 275 0.65 27.97 -12.85
N GLY A 276 1.36 26.95 -13.34
CA GLY A 276 2.56 27.11 -14.15
C GLY A 276 2.28 27.78 -15.49
N GLU A 277 1.22 27.38 -16.20
CA GLU A 277 0.80 28.01 -17.45
C GLU A 277 0.46 29.49 -17.24
N LYS A 278 -0.25 29.81 -16.15
CA LYS A 278 -0.55 31.21 -15.78
C LYS A 278 0.72 32.01 -15.55
N LYS A 279 1.70 31.44 -14.86
CA LYS A 279 2.99 32.08 -14.60
C LYS A 279 3.78 32.31 -15.90
N GLU A 280 3.81 31.35 -16.80
CA GLU A 280 4.45 31.50 -18.11
C GLU A 280 3.78 32.62 -18.94
N ILE A 281 2.45 32.70 -18.89
CA ILE A 281 1.70 33.80 -19.52
C ILE A 281 2.06 35.14 -18.86
N GLU A 282 2.11 35.21 -17.53
CA GLU A 282 2.49 36.42 -16.79
C GLU A 282 3.90 36.91 -17.14
N GLU A 283 4.86 36.00 -17.30
CA GLU A 283 6.23 36.34 -17.70
C GLU A 283 6.32 36.94 -19.12
N LEU A 284 5.35 36.63 -19.98
CA LEU A 284 5.25 37.17 -21.35
C LEU A 284 4.45 38.47 -21.42
N LEU A 285 3.64 38.80 -20.41
CA LEU A 285 2.83 40.00 -20.40
C LEU A 285 3.64 41.24 -20.00
N PRO A 286 3.36 42.41 -20.60
CA PRO A 286 3.97 43.67 -20.16
C PRO A 286 3.68 43.93 -18.67
N ALA A 287 4.67 44.48 -17.94
CA ALA A 287 4.53 44.82 -16.52
C ALA A 287 3.42 45.85 -16.22
N THR A 288 2.93 46.54 -17.25
CA THR A 288 1.82 47.52 -17.18
C THR A 288 0.44 46.88 -17.32
N THR A 289 0.35 45.58 -17.56
CA THR A 289 -0.93 44.87 -17.73
C THR A 289 -1.65 44.81 -16.38
N SER A 290 -2.90 45.28 -16.35
CA SER A 290 -3.73 45.26 -15.14
C SER A 290 -4.09 43.84 -14.72
N GLU A 291 -4.44 43.64 -13.44
CA GLU A 291 -4.89 42.32 -12.97
C GLU A 291 -6.21 41.90 -13.63
N GLU A 292 -7.08 42.87 -13.92
CA GLU A 292 -8.32 42.65 -14.66
C GLU A 292 -8.07 42.14 -16.08
N ASP A 293 -7.10 42.73 -16.79
CA ASP A 293 -6.73 42.28 -18.14
C ASP A 293 -6.09 40.88 -18.10
N LYS A 294 -5.29 40.57 -17.07
CA LYS A 294 -4.72 39.23 -16.88
C LYS A 294 -5.79 38.17 -16.69
N GLU A 295 -6.81 38.44 -15.86
CA GLU A 295 -7.92 37.51 -15.68
C GLU A 295 -8.70 37.26 -16.96
N ILE A 296 -8.92 38.30 -17.77
CA ILE A 296 -9.55 38.16 -19.10
C ILE A 296 -8.69 37.28 -20.01
N ILE A 297 -7.38 37.52 -20.07
CA ILE A 297 -6.44 36.72 -20.87
C ILE A 297 -6.44 35.26 -20.42
N PHE A 298 -6.39 34.99 -19.12
CA PHE A 298 -6.48 33.64 -18.58
C PHE A 298 -7.81 32.98 -18.92
N SER A 299 -8.92 33.71 -18.85
CA SER A 299 -10.23 33.19 -19.19
C SER A 299 -10.32 32.82 -20.68
N ILE A 300 -9.70 33.59 -21.58
CA ILE A 300 -9.71 33.29 -23.02
C ILE A 300 -8.84 32.07 -23.32
N LEU A 301 -7.64 32.01 -22.73
CA LEU A 301 -6.69 30.93 -22.97
C LEU A 301 -7.14 29.60 -22.31
N GLY A 302 -7.85 29.65 -21.18
CA GLY A 302 -8.43 28.48 -20.51
C GLY A 302 -9.67 27.89 -21.21
N GLN A 303 -10.21 28.56 -22.23
CA GLN A 303 -11.32 28.05 -23.05
C GLN A 303 -10.87 27.01 -24.10
N ALA A 304 -9.80 26.25 -23.84
CA ALA A 304 -9.41 25.13 -24.70
C ALA A 304 -10.57 24.11 -24.75
N MET A 305 -11.44 24.28 -25.75
CA MET A 305 -12.64 23.48 -25.92
C MET A 305 -12.22 22.09 -26.38
N CYS A 306 -12.31 21.10 -25.50
CA CYS A 306 -12.41 19.69 -25.90
C CYS A 306 -13.76 19.48 -26.59
N ARG A 307 -13.95 20.04 -27.79
CA ARG A 307 -15.07 19.63 -28.64
C ARG A 307 -14.80 18.19 -29.05
N PRO A 308 -15.69 17.23 -28.75
CA PRO A 308 -15.61 15.94 -29.38
C PRO A 308 -15.83 16.20 -30.87
N THR A 309 -14.78 16.10 -31.68
CA THR A 309 -14.96 15.87 -33.10
C THR A 309 -15.70 14.55 -33.20
N GLY A 310 -17.01 14.64 -33.41
CA GLY A 310 -17.84 13.47 -33.67
C GLY A 310 -17.23 12.71 -34.83
N ILE A 311 -16.64 11.57 -34.54
CA ILE A 311 -16.39 10.54 -35.54
C ILE A 311 -17.78 9.94 -35.79
N GLN A 312 -18.49 10.51 -36.77
CA GLN A 312 -19.63 9.88 -37.43
C GLN A 312 -19.11 8.88 -38.46
#